data_AF-A0A7C1IHW7-F1
#
_entry.id   AF-A0A7C1IHW7-F1
#
_cell.length_a   1.000
_cell.length_b   1.000
_cell.length_c   1.000
_cell.angle_alpha   90.00
_cell.angle_beta   90.00
_cell.angle_gamma   90.00
#
_symmetry.space_group_name_H-M   'P 1'
#
loop_
_entity.id
_entity.type
_entity.pdbx_description
1 polymer ?
#
loop_
_entity_poly.entity_id
_entity_poly.type
_entity_poly.pdbx_seq_one_letter_code
_entity_poly.pdbx_strand_id
1 'polypeptide(L)'
;MGINLDWQVESEQTHMQATEDPEAKYRRRRARLRLLLLMAVVGGVLLVIVGLILWRLGQVEDQYRQDLLDTVEAEVVALRVGNFANYMAVKRSASDAFMLEQSRQYEEYQRLKETHRVELRGEVVSVTIDNLRARVVVKEEIDGVPYKVVWFYWYYEDTGEGGDQGGWRRVPDDLTFWGDEHRLTRGPVRIQYHEMDTDLAKALAPKLEGWWTQGCQVLQCITAPPTLTVDIVAERPSAVEWASYDPWTLRVTSPLVGRARADTPLSVELEQAIAQQIASRLVRFSAGDVPPLAYSDAAWWYAEISRWLSETLLTGGVPTNPGFTGSLIAQFGPGAPGAILRAVGTDSRLDDTIPYVTATSLGQMTVEQLNALDWRGFFQWRLELEMRLLAQPDSSGAFLALYDLEDPVTATQAQVRSQDATYAAQPIPQVSTVVIAREESGTYAYVEASTTINEQATPLTVIWRLTGGTWKRRVTG
;
A
#
# COMPACT_ATOMS: atom_id res chain seq x y z
N MET A 1 24.00 90.37 -61.84
CA MET A 1 22.93 90.55 -62.85
C MET A 1 22.06 89.31 -62.81
N GLY A 2 20.83 89.46 -62.34
CA GLY A 2 19.87 88.37 -62.24
C GLY A 2 19.21 88.07 -63.59
N ILE A 3 18.91 86.80 -63.81
CA ILE A 3 17.90 86.34 -64.75
C ILE A 3 17.00 85.41 -63.95
N ASN A 4 15.85 85.94 -63.54
CA ASN A 4 14.69 85.16 -63.10
C ASN A 4 14.08 84.54 -64.36
N LEU A 5 13.87 83.23 -64.34
CA LEU A 5 12.91 82.57 -65.22
C LEU A 5 11.95 81.79 -64.32
N ASP A 6 10.79 82.41 -64.10
CA ASP A 6 9.57 81.77 -63.63
C ASP A 6 9.23 80.62 -64.55
N TRP A 7 9.13 79.41 -64.00
CA TRP A 7 8.35 78.36 -64.59
C TRP A 7 7.16 78.10 -63.67
N GLN A 8 6.04 78.76 -63.99
CA GLN A 8 4.72 78.28 -63.63
C GLN A 8 4.48 76.99 -64.42
N VAL A 9 4.65 75.83 -63.79
CA VAL A 9 3.98 74.62 -64.25
C VAL A 9 2.66 74.56 -63.52
N GLU A 10 1.62 74.96 -64.26
CA GLU A 10 0.24 74.75 -63.91
C GLU A 10 -0.01 73.27 -63.65
N SER A 11 -0.50 73.01 -62.45
CA SER A 11 -1.05 71.75 -62.00
C SER A 11 -2.37 71.48 -62.72
N GLU A 12 -2.33 70.89 -63.91
CA GLU A 12 -3.50 70.18 -64.43
C GLU A 12 -3.51 68.76 -63.84
N GLN A 13 -4.16 68.64 -62.69
CA GLN A 13 -4.70 67.37 -62.21
C GLN A 13 -5.82 66.93 -63.15
N THR A 14 -5.48 66.44 -64.33
CA THR A 14 -6.38 65.58 -65.10
C THR A 14 -6.48 64.24 -64.36
N HIS A 15 -7.43 64.15 -63.44
CA HIS A 15 -8.01 62.89 -63.03
C HIS A 15 -8.74 62.28 -64.24
N MET A 16 -7.97 61.68 -65.16
CA MET A 16 -8.52 60.70 -66.07
C MET A 16 -8.95 59.51 -65.23
N GLN A 17 -10.23 59.46 -64.87
CA GLN A 17 -10.90 58.20 -64.60
C GLN A 17 -10.85 57.41 -65.91
N ALA A 18 -9.76 56.67 -66.08
CA ALA A 18 -9.67 55.62 -67.07
C ALA A 18 -10.76 54.61 -66.70
N THR A 19 -11.95 54.78 -67.29
CA THR A 19 -12.99 53.77 -67.28
C THR A 19 -12.40 52.56 -67.98
N GLU A 20 -11.91 51.65 -67.15
CA GLU A 20 -11.40 50.34 -67.52
C GLU A 20 -12.37 49.72 -68.53
N ASP A 21 -11.86 49.45 -69.74
CA ASP A 21 -12.57 48.80 -70.83
C ASP A 21 -13.45 47.67 -70.24
N PRO A 22 -14.78 47.68 -70.47
CA PRO A 22 -15.68 46.70 -69.88
C PRO A 22 -15.20 45.27 -70.17
N GLU A 23 -14.61 45.00 -71.34
CA GLU A 23 -14.05 43.69 -71.65
C GLU A 23 -12.81 43.33 -70.82
N ALA A 24 -11.97 44.31 -70.47
CA ALA A 24 -10.81 44.11 -69.60
C ALA A 24 -11.23 43.81 -68.15
N LYS A 25 -12.32 44.43 -67.66
CA LYS A 25 -12.95 44.10 -66.37
C LYS A 25 -13.46 42.66 -66.33
N TYR A 26 -14.15 42.22 -67.39
CA TYR A 26 -14.66 40.84 -67.47
C TYR A 26 -13.50 39.82 -67.54
N ARG A 27 -12.42 40.10 -68.29
CA ARG A 27 -11.23 39.24 -68.35
C ARG A 27 -10.52 39.12 -67.00
N ARG A 28 -10.34 40.23 -66.27
CA ARG A 28 -9.73 40.22 -64.92
C ARG A 28 -10.58 39.48 -63.90
N ARG A 29 -11.91 39.68 -63.90
CA ARG A 29 -12.83 38.91 -63.03
C ARG A 29 -12.77 37.42 -63.32
N ARG A 30 -12.73 37.03 -64.60
CA ARG A 30 -12.64 35.62 -65.02
C ARG A 30 -11.28 34.99 -64.66
N ALA A 31 -10.18 35.75 -64.77
CA ALA A 31 -8.86 35.32 -64.33
C ALA A 31 -8.76 35.17 -62.80
N ARG A 32 -9.30 36.14 -62.04
CA ARG A 32 -9.38 36.06 -60.57
C ARG A 32 -10.25 34.90 -60.09
N LEU A 33 -11.41 34.69 -60.73
CA LEU A 33 -12.26 33.53 -60.43
C LEU A 33 -11.58 32.21 -60.77
N ARG A 34 -10.87 32.11 -61.89
CA ARG A 34 -10.07 30.91 -62.22
C ARG A 34 -8.97 30.65 -61.20
N LEU A 35 -8.27 31.69 -60.75
CA LEU A 35 -7.21 31.56 -59.75
C LEU A 35 -7.76 31.20 -58.36
N LEU A 36 -8.89 31.79 -57.96
CA LEU A 36 -9.60 31.41 -56.74
C LEU A 36 -10.13 29.97 -56.80
N LEU A 37 -10.67 29.56 -57.95
CA LEU A 37 -11.15 28.19 -58.16
C LEU A 37 -9.98 27.21 -58.16
N LEU A 38 -8.83 27.56 -58.74
CA LEU A 38 -7.62 26.76 -58.68
C LEU A 38 -7.10 26.63 -57.24
N MET A 39 -7.05 27.73 -56.47
CA MET A 39 -6.69 27.67 -55.04
C MET A 39 -7.68 26.85 -54.23
N ALA A 40 -8.98 26.94 -54.52
CA ALA A 40 -10.01 26.13 -53.87
C ALA A 40 -9.87 24.64 -54.23
N VAL A 41 -9.53 24.31 -55.48
CA VAL A 41 -9.25 22.94 -55.92
C VAL A 41 -7.99 22.41 -55.23
N VAL A 42 -6.89 23.16 -55.20
CA VAL A 42 -5.67 22.76 -54.51
C VAL A 42 -5.91 22.59 -53.01
N GLY A 43 -6.62 23.52 -52.38
CA GLY A 43 -7.02 23.41 -50.97
C GLY A 43 -7.91 22.20 -50.70
N GLY A 44 -8.86 21.93 -51.60
CA GLY A 44 -9.71 20.73 -51.53
C GLY A 44 -8.92 19.44 -51.66
N VAL A 45 -7.95 19.36 -52.58
CA VAL A 45 -7.05 18.21 -52.72
C VAL A 45 -6.22 17.99 -51.45
N LEU A 46 -5.66 19.06 -50.87
CA LEU A 46 -4.90 18.96 -49.62
C LEU A 46 -5.76 18.44 -48.46
N LEU A 47 -7.00 18.93 -48.32
CA LEU A 47 -7.92 18.43 -47.29
C LEU A 47 -8.27 16.95 -47.49
N VAL A 48 -8.48 16.51 -48.74
CA VAL A 48 -8.71 15.08 -49.04
C VAL A 48 -7.48 14.23 -48.69
N ILE A 49 -6.27 14.70 -49.01
CA ILE A 49 -5.02 13.99 -48.67
C ILE A 49 -4.89 13.86 -47.15
N VAL A 50 -5.07 14.95 -46.40
CA VAL A 50 -5.03 14.93 -44.93
C VAL A 50 -6.09 13.99 -44.36
N GLY A 51 -7.32 14.02 -44.91
CA GLY A 51 -8.39 13.12 -44.52
C GLY A 51 -8.04 11.64 -44.76
N LEU A 52 -7.44 11.31 -45.90
CA LEU A 52 -6.99 9.95 -46.22
C LEU A 52 -5.85 9.48 -45.29
N ILE A 53 -4.92 10.38 -44.94
CA ILE A 53 -3.84 10.06 -43.99
C ILE A 53 -4.42 9.75 -42.61
N LEU A 54 -5.32 10.59 -42.09
CA LEU A 54 -5.95 10.36 -40.78
C LEU A 54 -6.79 9.09 -40.77
N TRP A 55 -7.54 8.83 -41.85
CA TRP A 55 -8.31 7.59 -42.00
C TRP A 55 -7.40 6.36 -42.02
N ARG A 56 -6.28 6.42 -42.75
CA ARG A 56 -5.30 5.33 -42.80
C ARG A 56 -4.63 5.10 -41.46
N LEU A 57 -4.28 6.16 -40.73
CA LEU A 57 -3.70 6.06 -39.38
C LEU A 57 -4.68 5.37 -38.42
N GLY A 58 -5.97 5.73 -38.46
CA GLY A 58 -7.00 5.05 -37.66
C GLY A 58 -7.14 3.56 -37.99
N GLN A 59 -7.11 3.18 -39.27
CA GLN A 59 -7.14 1.77 -39.66
C GLN A 59 -5.92 0.99 -39.14
N VAL A 60 -4.74 1.59 -39.19
CA VAL A 60 -3.51 0.96 -38.70
C VAL A 60 -3.57 0.79 -37.18
N GLU A 61 -4.06 1.79 -36.44
CA GLU A 61 -4.26 1.70 -34.99
C GLU A 61 -5.28 0.60 -34.61
N ASP A 62 -6.40 0.51 -35.33
CA ASP A 62 -7.39 -0.54 -35.13
C ASP A 62 -6.82 -1.93 -35.42
N GLN A 63 -5.99 -2.06 -36.46
CA GLN A 63 -5.30 -3.31 -36.78
C GLN A 63 -4.33 -3.71 -35.66
N TYR A 64 -3.48 -2.80 -35.19
CA TYR A 64 -2.57 -3.07 -34.07
C TYR A 64 -3.33 -3.48 -32.81
N ARG A 65 -4.47 -2.85 -32.54
CA ARG A 65 -5.33 -3.21 -31.41
C ARG A 65 -5.93 -4.61 -31.57
N GLN A 66 -6.42 -4.96 -32.75
CA GLN A 66 -6.97 -6.30 -33.02
C GLN A 66 -5.88 -7.37 -32.88
N ASP A 67 -4.71 -7.17 -33.49
CA ASP A 67 -3.58 -8.08 -33.37
C ASP A 67 -3.15 -8.29 -31.90
N LEU A 68 -3.22 -7.24 -31.08
CA LEU A 68 -2.95 -7.33 -29.64
C LEU A 68 -4.00 -8.17 -28.92
N LEU A 69 -5.28 -7.95 -29.21
CA LEU A 69 -6.37 -8.72 -28.60
C LEU A 69 -6.30 -10.20 -28.98
N ASP A 70 -6.00 -10.52 -30.24
CA ASP A 70 -5.79 -11.89 -30.71
C ASP A 70 -4.61 -12.56 -30.00
N THR A 71 -3.52 -11.80 -29.77
CA THR A 71 -2.35 -12.25 -29.03
C THR A 71 -2.69 -12.57 -27.57
N VAL A 72 -3.47 -11.69 -26.92
CA VAL A 72 -3.96 -11.89 -25.54
C VAL A 72 -4.88 -13.10 -25.47
N GLU A 73 -5.79 -13.26 -26.43
CA GLU A 73 -6.68 -14.43 -26.51
C GLU A 73 -5.88 -15.72 -26.67
N ALA A 74 -4.88 -15.74 -27.57
CA ALA A 74 -4.01 -16.90 -27.76
C ALA A 74 -3.26 -17.28 -26.48
N GLU A 75 -2.74 -16.29 -25.74
CA GLU A 75 -2.10 -16.50 -24.44
C GLU A 75 -3.08 -17.08 -23.41
N VAL A 76 -4.28 -16.53 -23.30
CA VAL A 76 -5.33 -17.02 -22.39
C VAL A 76 -5.76 -18.44 -22.75
N VAL A 77 -5.92 -18.76 -24.04
CA VAL A 77 -6.26 -20.11 -24.51
C VAL A 77 -5.14 -21.10 -24.20
N ALA A 78 -3.88 -20.70 -24.40
CA ALA A 78 -2.73 -21.53 -24.04
C ALA A 78 -2.71 -21.83 -22.53
N LEU A 79 -2.97 -20.83 -21.68
CA LEU A 79 -3.15 -21.04 -20.25
C LEU A 79 -4.32 -21.97 -19.98
N ARG A 80 -5.50 -21.74 -20.58
CA ARG A 80 -6.75 -22.50 -20.38
C ARG A 80 -6.58 -23.99 -20.69
N VAL A 81 -5.97 -24.34 -21.82
CA VAL A 81 -5.76 -25.73 -22.28
C VAL A 81 -4.53 -26.38 -21.65
N GLY A 82 -3.63 -25.60 -21.04
CA GLY A 82 -2.38 -26.13 -20.50
C GLY A 82 -1.37 -26.47 -21.61
N ASN A 83 -1.22 -25.58 -22.59
CA ASN A 83 -0.19 -25.70 -23.63
C ASN A 83 0.99 -24.77 -23.34
N PHE A 84 2.01 -25.34 -22.68
CA PHE A 84 3.23 -24.61 -22.32
C PHE A 84 3.97 -24.03 -23.53
N ALA A 85 4.10 -24.79 -24.62
CA ALA A 85 4.83 -24.34 -25.82
C ALA A 85 4.19 -23.09 -26.44
N ASN A 86 2.86 -23.09 -26.60
CA ASN A 86 2.14 -21.94 -27.12
C ASN A 86 2.17 -20.75 -26.14
N TYR A 87 2.08 -21.01 -24.83
CA TYR A 87 2.18 -19.96 -23.83
C TYR A 87 3.55 -19.26 -23.88
N MET A 88 4.63 -20.02 -23.99
CA MET A 88 5.98 -19.49 -24.08
C MET A 88 6.28 -18.82 -25.42
N ALA A 89 5.64 -19.25 -26.52
CA ALA A 89 5.83 -18.66 -27.85
C ALA A 89 5.40 -17.18 -27.93
N VAL A 90 4.49 -16.74 -27.06
CA VAL A 90 4.04 -15.34 -27.01
C VAL A 90 4.96 -14.45 -26.15
N LYS A 91 5.94 -15.04 -25.46
CA LYS A 91 6.86 -14.32 -24.56
C LYS A 91 8.10 -13.87 -25.30
N ARG A 92 8.56 -12.66 -25.03
CA ARG A 92 9.86 -12.17 -25.53
C ARG A 92 10.51 -11.27 -24.50
N SER A 93 11.77 -11.56 -24.17
CA SER A 93 12.62 -10.70 -23.36
C SER A 93 14.08 -11.07 -23.58
N ALA A 94 14.97 -10.11 -23.40
CA ALA A 94 16.42 -10.36 -23.36
C ALA A 94 16.87 -10.97 -22.01
N SER A 95 15.97 -11.03 -21.02
CA SER A 95 16.27 -11.53 -19.68
C SER A 95 15.81 -12.98 -19.49
N ASP A 96 16.75 -13.87 -19.18
CA ASP A 96 16.44 -15.25 -18.80
C ASP A 96 15.58 -15.33 -17.53
N ALA A 97 15.75 -14.38 -16.61
CA ALA A 97 14.96 -14.29 -15.39
C ALA A 97 13.47 -14.09 -15.68
N PHE A 98 13.14 -13.30 -16.72
CA PHE A 98 11.76 -13.15 -17.16
C PHE A 98 11.20 -14.46 -17.72
N MET A 99 11.95 -15.17 -18.56
CA MET A 99 11.49 -16.43 -19.13
C MET A 99 11.24 -17.49 -18.05
N LEU A 100 12.11 -17.54 -17.01
CA LEU A 100 11.92 -18.38 -15.84
C LEU A 100 10.70 -17.96 -15.00
N GLU A 101 10.46 -16.66 -14.83
CA GLU A 101 9.28 -16.18 -14.12
C GLU A 101 8.00 -16.57 -14.87
N GLN A 102 7.99 -16.46 -16.20
CA GLN A 102 6.84 -16.87 -17.01
C GLN A 102 6.59 -18.39 -16.91
N SER A 103 7.63 -19.22 -16.87
CA SER A 103 7.44 -20.67 -16.67
C SER A 103 6.86 -21.00 -15.30
N ARG A 104 7.33 -20.32 -14.24
CA ARG A 104 6.77 -20.46 -12.88
C ARG A 104 5.32 -20.01 -12.81
N GLN A 105 4.99 -18.88 -13.44
CA GLN A 105 3.62 -18.36 -13.51
C GLN A 105 2.69 -19.36 -14.21
N TYR A 106 3.16 -19.99 -15.30
CA TYR A 106 2.40 -21.05 -15.96
C TYR A 106 2.11 -22.23 -15.04
N GLU A 107 3.13 -22.74 -14.33
CA GLU A 107 2.99 -23.84 -13.36
C GLU A 107 2.03 -23.47 -12.23
N GLU A 108 2.11 -22.23 -11.72
CA GLU A 108 1.18 -21.71 -10.71
C GLU A 108 -0.26 -21.77 -11.21
N TYR A 109 -0.53 -21.35 -12.45
CA TYR A 109 -1.87 -21.44 -13.04
C TYR A 109 -2.36 -22.88 -13.19
N GLN A 110 -1.49 -23.83 -13.57
CA GLN A 110 -1.89 -25.24 -13.66
C GLN A 110 -2.22 -25.81 -12.27
N ARG A 111 -1.38 -25.55 -11.27
CA ARG A 111 -1.65 -25.95 -9.88
C ARG A 111 -2.91 -25.29 -9.31
N LEU A 112 -3.16 -24.04 -9.67
CA LEU A 112 -4.35 -23.32 -9.24
C LEU A 112 -5.62 -24.02 -9.76
N LYS A 113 -5.62 -24.51 -11.00
CA LYS A 113 -6.75 -25.27 -11.57
C LYS A 113 -6.96 -26.64 -10.95
N GLU A 114 -5.92 -27.26 -10.39
CA GLU A 114 -6.04 -28.54 -9.68
C GLU A 114 -6.77 -28.36 -8.34
N THR A 115 -6.65 -27.17 -7.74
CA THR A 115 -7.11 -26.89 -6.38
C THR A 115 -8.36 -26.00 -6.32
N HIS A 116 -8.60 -25.19 -7.35
CA HIS A 116 -9.67 -24.19 -7.41
C HIS A 116 -10.37 -24.21 -8.78
N ARG A 117 -11.61 -23.70 -8.83
CA ARG A 117 -12.33 -23.51 -10.09
C ARG A 117 -11.87 -22.22 -10.76
N VAL A 118 -10.95 -22.33 -11.72
CA VAL A 118 -10.43 -21.19 -12.48
C VAL A 118 -11.11 -21.08 -13.85
N GLU A 119 -11.74 -19.94 -14.11
CA GLU A 119 -12.32 -19.59 -15.41
C GLU A 119 -11.53 -18.45 -16.06
N LEU A 120 -10.67 -18.80 -17.00
CA LEU A 120 -9.91 -17.84 -17.82
C LEU A 120 -10.72 -17.53 -19.08
N ARG A 121 -11.64 -16.56 -19.03
CA ARG A 121 -12.53 -16.24 -20.16
C ARG A 121 -11.86 -15.41 -21.26
N GLY A 122 -10.75 -14.73 -20.95
CA GLY A 122 -10.08 -13.83 -21.88
C GLY A 122 -10.80 -12.49 -22.03
N GLU A 123 -11.62 -12.13 -21.04
CA GLU A 123 -12.33 -10.85 -21.03
C GLU A 123 -11.32 -9.73 -20.77
N VAL A 124 -11.08 -8.91 -21.79
CA VAL A 124 -10.21 -7.73 -21.69
C VAL A 124 -11.04 -6.55 -21.19
N VAL A 125 -10.68 -6.03 -20.01
CA VAL A 125 -11.38 -4.91 -19.35
C VAL A 125 -10.93 -3.58 -19.92
N SER A 126 -9.64 -3.43 -20.19
CA SER A 126 -9.08 -2.20 -20.76
C SER A 126 -7.80 -2.49 -21.52
N VAL A 127 -7.57 -1.71 -22.58
CA VAL A 127 -6.36 -1.72 -23.40
C VAL A 127 -5.87 -0.28 -23.53
N THR A 128 -4.60 -0.06 -23.21
CA THR A 128 -3.91 1.21 -23.45
C THR A 128 -2.72 0.93 -24.36
N ILE A 129 -2.67 1.59 -25.51
CA ILE A 129 -1.55 1.48 -26.47
C ILE A 129 -0.88 2.84 -26.53
N ASP A 130 0.44 2.86 -26.37
CA ASP A 130 1.29 4.03 -26.56
C ASP A 130 2.40 3.63 -27.53
N ASN A 131 2.24 4.00 -28.80
CA ASN A 131 3.12 3.59 -29.89
C ASN A 131 3.26 2.05 -29.98
N LEU A 132 4.46 1.51 -29.75
CA LEU A 132 4.76 0.09 -29.82
C LEU A 132 4.68 -0.63 -28.47
N ARG A 133 4.26 0.04 -27.40
CA ARG A 133 4.00 -0.60 -26.10
C ARG A 133 2.51 -0.59 -25.79
N ALA A 134 2.05 -1.64 -25.14
CA ALA A 134 0.67 -1.78 -24.73
C ALA A 134 0.56 -2.38 -23.34
N ARG A 135 -0.53 -2.01 -22.68
CA ARG A 135 -0.95 -2.51 -21.38
C ARG A 135 -2.39 -3.00 -21.51
N VAL A 136 -2.63 -4.21 -21.06
CA VAL A 136 -3.90 -4.90 -21.15
C VAL A 136 -4.29 -5.35 -19.75
N VAL A 137 -5.52 -5.04 -19.33
CA VAL A 137 -6.09 -5.55 -18.09
C VAL A 137 -7.02 -6.70 -18.43
N VAL A 138 -6.63 -7.90 -18.02
CA VAL A 138 -7.41 -9.13 -18.27
C VAL A 138 -8.16 -9.51 -17.01
N LYS A 139 -9.39 -9.97 -17.17
CA LYS A 139 -10.22 -10.48 -16.10
C LYS A 139 -10.20 -12.00 -16.08
N GLU A 140 -10.05 -12.55 -14.89
CA GLU A 140 -10.12 -13.97 -14.60
C GLU A 140 -11.08 -14.20 -13.43
N GLU A 141 -11.66 -15.39 -13.33
CA GLU A 141 -12.56 -15.75 -12.23
C GLU A 141 -12.00 -16.98 -11.52
N ILE A 142 -11.86 -16.91 -10.20
CA ILE A 142 -11.35 -18.00 -9.35
C ILE A 142 -12.39 -18.23 -8.25
N ASP A 143 -12.98 -19.42 -8.23
CA ASP A 143 -14.06 -19.82 -7.32
C ASP A 143 -15.25 -18.85 -7.30
N GLY A 144 -15.60 -18.30 -8.45
CA GLY A 144 -16.69 -17.33 -8.59
C GLY A 144 -16.32 -15.89 -8.22
N VAL A 145 -15.08 -15.64 -7.79
CA VAL A 145 -14.57 -14.30 -7.47
C VAL A 145 -13.83 -13.73 -8.68
N PRO A 146 -14.18 -12.53 -9.18
CA PRO A 146 -13.50 -11.94 -10.32
C PRO A 146 -12.22 -11.22 -9.89
N TYR A 147 -11.14 -11.41 -10.66
CA TYR A 147 -9.84 -10.79 -10.50
C TYR A 147 -9.42 -10.06 -11.79
N LYS A 148 -8.54 -9.07 -11.63
CA LYS A 148 -7.86 -8.33 -12.70
C LYS A 148 -6.36 -8.60 -12.61
N VAL A 149 -5.74 -8.82 -13.76
CA VAL A 149 -4.28 -8.93 -13.90
C VAL A 149 -3.83 -8.00 -15.02
N VAL A 150 -2.73 -7.28 -14.79
CA VAL A 150 -2.18 -6.32 -15.75
C VAL A 150 -1.06 -6.97 -16.54
N TRP A 151 -1.20 -6.95 -17.87
CA TRP A 151 -0.25 -7.52 -18.80
C TRP A 151 0.33 -6.45 -19.72
N PHE A 152 1.65 -6.51 -19.91
CA PHE A 152 2.42 -5.62 -20.75
C PHE A 152 2.91 -6.35 -22.01
N TYR A 153 2.79 -5.66 -23.13
CA TYR A 153 3.15 -6.15 -24.46
C TYR A 153 3.95 -5.11 -25.22
N TRP A 154 4.95 -5.54 -25.97
CA TRP A 154 5.61 -4.72 -27.00
C TRP A 154 5.38 -5.30 -28.38
N TYR A 155 5.15 -4.44 -29.36
CA TYR A 155 5.07 -4.81 -30.76
C TYR A 155 6.48 -4.86 -31.35
N TYR A 156 6.84 -6.02 -31.90
CA TYR A 156 8.09 -6.22 -32.62
C TYR A 156 7.78 -6.20 -34.11
N GLU A 157 8.44 -5.30 -34.84
CA GLU A 157 8.34 -5.27 -36.30
C GLU A 157 9.01 -6.49 -36.91
N ASP A 158 8.49 -6.96 -38.06
CA ASP A 158 9.11 -8.02 -38.83
C ASP A 158 10.37 -7.45 -39.52
N THR A 159 11.54 -7.84 -39.02
CA THR A 159 12.82 -7.39 -39.58
C THR A 159 13.26 -8.21 -40.78
N GLY A 160 12.53 -9.27 -41.16
CA GLY A 160 12.86 -10.14 -42.31
C GLY A 160 14.17 -10.95 -42.18
N GLU A 161 15.02 -10.63 -41.21
CA GLU A 161 16.26 -11.34 -40.88
C GLU A 161 16.04 -12.23 -39.65
N GLY A 162 16.27 -13.55 -39.79
CA GLY A 162 16.33 -14.49 -38.67
C GLY A 162 15.08 -15.31 -38.35
N GLY A 163 13.98 -15.16 -39.11
CA GLY A 163 12.77 -15.97 -38.93
C GLY A 163 11.87 -15.56 -37.75
N ASP A 164 12.18 -14.44 -37.10
CA ASP A 164 11.32 -13.85 -36.07
C ASP A 164 10.10 -13.20 -36.72
N GLN A 165 8.93 -13.78 -36.52
CA GLN A 165 7.67 -13.18 -36.96
C GLN A 165 7.36 -11.93 -36.13
N GLY A 166 7.09 -10.82 -36.81
CA GLY A 166 6.59 -9.59 -36.19
C GLY A 166 5.26 -9.81 -35.47
N GLY A 167 4.95 -8.94 -34.51
CA GLY A 167 3.72 -9.01 -33.71
C GLY A 167 3.92 -8.61 -32.26
N TRP A 168 2.82 -8.61 -31.51
CA TRP A 168 2.81 -8.36 -30.08
C TRP A 168 3.43 -9.51 -29.30
N ARG A 169 4.28 -9.19 -28.33
CA ARG A 169 4.89 -10.15 -27.42
C ARG A 169 4.73 -9.69 -25.99
N ARG A 170 4.43 -10.61 -25.09
CA ARG A 170 4.41 -10.35 -23.65
C ARG A 170 5.85 -10.07 -23.19
N VAL A 171 6.02 -8.96 -22.48
CA VAL A 171 7.30 -8.47 -21.96
C VAL A 171 7.26 -8.37 -20.42
N PRO A 172 8.40 -8.15 -19.75
CA PRO A 172 8.42 -7.79 -18.33
C PRO A 172 7.51 -6.60 -18.03
N ASP A 173 7.02 -6.52 -16.80
CA ASP A 173 6.07 -5.48 -16.42
C ASP A 173 6.73 -4.09 -16.47
N ASP A 174 6.21 -3.20 -17.33
CA ASP A 174 6.64 -1.81 -17.43
C ASP A 174 5.82 -0.95 -16.46
N LEU A 175 6.23 -0.94 -15.19
CA LEU A 175 5.53 -0.20 -14.13
C LEU A 175 5.60 1.32 -14.31
N THR A 176 6.41 1.82 -15.24
CA THR A 176 6.40 3.24 -15.63
C THR A 176 5.21 3.60 -16.53
N PHE A 177 4.61 2.59 -17.18
CA PHE A 177 3.43 2.73 -18.03
C PHE A 177 2.14 2.47 -17.25
N TRP A 178 1.95 3.23 -16.15
CA TRP A 178 0.80 3.09 -15.23
C TRP A 178 -0.28 4.16 -15.40
N GLY A 179 -0.09 5.07 -16.36
CA GLY A 179 -1.01 6.17 -16.66
C GLY A 179 -0.62 7.48 -15.96
N ASP A 180 -1.39 8.52 -16.23
CA ASP A 180 -1.08 9.86 -15.74
C ASP A 180 -1.19 9.96 -14.21
N GLU A 181 -0.37 10.83 -13.62
CA GLU A 181 -0.41 11.09 -12.19
C GLU A 181 -1.61 11.98 -11.84
N HIS A 182 -2.33 11.58 -10.81
CA HIS A 182 -3.47 12.28 -10.26
C HIS A 182 -3.31 12.50 -8.75
N ARG A 183 -4.05 13.48 -8.25
CA ARG A 183 -4.10 13.81 -6.83
C ARG A 183 -5.53 13.94 -6.38
N LEU A 184 -5.86 13.24 -5.30
CA LEU A 184 -7.13 13.35 -4.60
C LEU A 184 -6.86 13.96 -3.22
N THR A 185 -7.58 15.00 -2.83
CA THR A 185 -7.45 15.62 -1.50
C THR A 185 -8.81 15.62 -0.80
N ARG A 186 -8.81 15.21 0.47
CA ARG A 186 -10.02 15.08 1.28
C ARG A 186 -9.68 15.35 2.75
N GLY A 187 -10.15 16.50 3.26
CA GLY A 187 -9.83 16.94 4.62
C GLY A 187 -8.31 16.99 4.85
N PRO A 188 -7.78 16.37 5.94
CA PRO A 188 -6.35 16.31 6.22
C PRO A 188 -5.61 15.21 5.45
N VAL A 189 -6.23 14.58 4.44
CA VAL A 189 -5.64 13.48 3.66
C VAL A 189 -5.42 13.90 2.21
N ARG A 190 -4.25 13.54 1.68
CA ARG A 190 -3.90 13.65 0.27
C ARG A 190 -3.49 12.28 -0.25
N ILE A 191 -4.02 11.87 -1.39
CA ILE A 191 -3.62 10.65 -2.09
C ILE A 191 -3.02 11.04 -3.43
N GLN A 192 -1.79 10.60 -3.69
CA GLN A 192 -1.14 10.66 -5.00
C GLN A 192 -1.19 9.27 -5.60
N TYR A 193 -1.62 9.17 -6.85
CA TYR A 193 -1.88 7.90 -7.51
C TYR A 193 -1.82 8.06 -9.02
N HIS A 194 -1.65 6.96 -9.74
CA HIS A 194 -1.70 6.94 -11.20
C HIS A 194 -3.08 6.52 -11.71
N GLU A 195 -3.42 6.84 -12.95
CA GLU A 195 -4.75 6.61 -13.54
C GLU A 195 -5.34 5.21 -13.25
N MET A 196 -4.53 4.14 -13.34
CA MET A 196 -4.98 2.77 -13.06
C MET A 196 -5.48 2.55 -11.63
N ASP A 197 -4.99 3.33 -10.68
CA ASP A 197 -5.30 3.22 -9.26
C ASP A 197 -6.47 4.11 -8.83
N THR A 198 -7.19 4.70 -9.78
CA THR A 198 -8.32 5.59 -9.51
C THR A 198 -9.36 4.97 -8.59
N ASP A 199 -9.73 3.70 -8.80
CA ASP A 199 -10.75 3.02 -8.00
C ASP A 199 -10.26 2.77 -6.56
N LEU A 200 -8.99 2.38 -6.40
CA LEU A 200 -8.37 2.22 -5.08
C LEU A 200 -8.30 3.55 -4.35
N ALA A 201 -7.82 4.62 -5.00
CA ALA A 201 -7.72 5.94 -4.40
C ALA A 201 -9.09 6.47 -3.93
N LYS A 202 -10.13 6.29 -4.75
CA LYS A 202 -11.51 6.67 -4.41
C LYS A 202 -12.08 5.86 -3.24
N ALA A 203 -11.80 4.56 -3.19
CA ALA A 203 -12.26 3.69 -2.11
C ALA A 203 -11.52 3.97 -0.79
N LEU A 204 -10.23 4.29 -0.87
CA LEU A 204 -9.36 4.50 0.28
C LEU A 204 -9.57 5.87 0.94
N ALA A 205 -9.80 6.92 0.17
CA ALA A 205 -9.95 8.29 0.67
C ALA A 205 -10.93 8.51 1.82
N PRO A 206 -12.21 8.06 1.75
CA PRO A 206 -13.14 8.22 2.87
C PRO A 206 -12.67 7.47 4.12
N LYS A 207 -12.04 6.29 3.96
CA LYS A 207 -11.53 5.49 5.09
C LYS A 207 -10.37 6.22 5.77
N LEU A 208 -9.40 6.72 5.00
CA LEU A 208 -8.27 7.47 5.54
C LEU A 208 -8.70 8.73 6.28
N GLU A 209 -9.63 9.52 5.71
CA GLU A 209 -10.15 10.72 6.38
C GLU A 209 -10.82 10.36 7.72
N GLY A 210 -11.68 9.33 7.69
CA GLY A 210 -12.36 8.82 8.88
C GLY A 210 -11.36 8.34 9.93
N TRP A 211 -10.40 7.50 9.53
CA TRP A 211 -9.40 6.94 10.43
C TRP A 211 -8.47 7.98 11.03
N TRP A 212 -8.02 8.95 10.24
CA TRP A 212 -7.14 10.02 10.73
C TRP A 212 -7.84 10.89 11.77
N THR A 213 -9.09 11.25 11.49
CA THR A 213 -9.90 12.10 12.37
C THR A 213 -10.30 11.34 13.63
N GLN A 214 -10.85 10.13 13.47
CA GLN A 214 -11.30 9.28 14.58
C GLN A 214 -10.13 8.87 15.46
N GLY A 215 -9.01 8.44 14.88
CA GLY A 215 -7.86 8.01 15.65
C GLY A 215 -7.30 9.13 16.52
N CYS A 216 -7.25 10.35 15.98
CA CYS A 216 -6.83 11.50 16.78
C CYS A 216 -7.82 11.90 17.86
N GLN A 217 -9.14 11.80 17.60
CA GLN A 217 -10.17 12.04 18.60
C GLN A 217 -10.08 11.02 19.74
N VAL A 218 -9.89 9.74 19.40
CA VAL A 218 -9.79 8.63 20.36
C VAL A 218 -8.54 8.77 21.23
N LEU A 219 -7.39 9.13 20.64
CA LEU A 219 -6.16 9.38 21.39
C LEU A 219 -6.13 10.75 22.09
N GLN A 220 -7.13 11.60 21.85
CA GLN A 220 -7.19 12.97 22.36
C GLN A 220 -5.89 13.75 22.05
N CYS A 221 -5.49 13.82 20.78
CA CYS A 221 -4.27 14.54 20.42
C CYS A 221 -4.34 15.99 20.93
N ILE A 222 -3.26 16.46 21.55
CA ILE A 222 -3.15 17.86 22.01
C ILE A 222 -3.10 18.81 20.82
N THR A 223 -2.36 18.40 19.77
CA THR A 223 -2.25 19.15 18.52
C THR A 223 -2.79 18.30 17.38
N ALA A 224 -3.38 18.96 16.38
CA ALA A 224 -3.84 18.26 15.19
C ALA A 224 -2.63 17.63 14.47
N PRO A 225 -2.70 16.35 14.09
CA PRO A 225 -1.63 15.71 13.34
C PRO A 225 -1.48 16.40 11.97
N PRO A 226 -0.26 16.39 11.40
CA PRO A 226 -0.02 16.88 10.05
C PRO A 226 -0.89 16.19 8.99
N THR A 227 -0.93 16.78 7.80
CA THR A 227 -1.62 16.19 6.65
C THR A 227 -1.01 14.83 6.32
N LEU A 228 -1.85 13.81 6.27
CA LEU A 228 -1.46 12.48 5.80
C LEU A 228 -1.38 12.49 4.28
N THR A 229 -0.21 12.15 3.74
CA THR A 229 -0.05 11.87 2.31
C THR A 229 -0.01 10.36 2.11
N VAL A 230 -0.69 9.84 1.10
CA VAL A 230 -0.62 8.43 0.70
C VAL A 230 -0.24 8.36 -0.77
N ASP A 231 0.87 7.69 -1.06
CA ASP A 231 1.35 7.50 -2.42
C ASP A 231 1.05 6.07 -2.85
N ILE A 232 0.14 5.91 -3.80
CA ILE A 232 -0.13 4.62 -4.43
C ILE A 232 0.86 4.44 -5.58
N VAL A 233 1.76 3.47 -5.43
CA VAL A 233 2.90 3.27 -6.34
C VAL A 233 2.86 1.90 -7.00
N ALA A 234 3.28 1.83 -8.27
CA ALA A 234 3.48 0.56 -8.97
C ALA A 234 4.91 0.08 -8.76
N GLU A 235 5.19 -0.63 -7.66
CA GLU A 235 6.53 -1.11 -7.32
C GLU A 235 6.52 -2.55 -6.79
N ARG A 236 7.68 -3.23 -6.86
CA ARG A 236 7.90 -4.56 -6.28
C ARG A 236 9.09 -4.52 -5.31
N PRO A 237 9.04 -5.23 -4.16
CA PRO A 237 7.92 -6.04 -3.68
C PRO A 237 6.73 -5.20 -3.20
N SER A 238 5.57 -5.85 -3.02
CA SER A 238 4.40 -5.18 -2.44
C SER A 238 4.68 -4.75 -1.01
N ALA A 239 4.42 -3.48 -0.70
CA ALA A 239 4.69 -2.88 0.59
C ALA A 239 3.59 -1.89 1.00
N VAL A 240 3.38 -1.80 2.31
CA VAL A 240 2.60 -0.76 2.97
C VAL A 240 3.48 -0.19 4.08
N GLU A 241 4.19 0.88 3.78
CA GLU A 241 5.26 1.41 4.64
C GLU A 241 5.35 2.92 4.59
N TRP A 242 5.85 3.52 5.68
CA TRP A 242 6.12 4.96 5.71
C TRP A 242 7.35 5.30 4.88
N ALA A 243 7.26 6.38 4.10
CA ALA A 243 8.36 6.86 3.30
C ALA A 243 9.55 7.27 4.19
N SER A 244 10.77 6.91 3.76
CA SER A 244 12.00 7.27 4.47
C SER A 244 12.32 8.77 4.44
N TYR A 245 11.78 9.48 3.44
CA TYR A 245 12.02 10.91 3.22
C TYR A 245 10.95 11.81 3.87
N ASP A 246 9.78 11.27 4.23
CA ASP A 246 8.72 12.01 4.90
C ASP A 246 7.91 11.08 5.83
N PRO A 247 7.93 11.31 7.16
CA PRO A 247 7.22 10.46 8.12
C PRO A 247 5.69 10.60 8.05
N TRP A 248 5.15 11.49 7.22
CA TRP A 248 3.71 11.64 6.99
C TRP A 248 3.25 11.19 5.61
N THR A 249 4.14 10.57 4.83
CA THR A 249 3.82 9.95 3.55
C THR A 249 3.81 8.43 3.69
N LEU A 250 2.64 7.80 3.54
CA LEU A 250 2.49 6.35 3.51
C LEU A 250 2.55 5.86 2.05
N ARG A 251 3.48 4.97 1.75
CA ARG A 251 3.59 4.32 0.43
C ARG A 251 2.78 3.04 0.43
N VAL A 252 1.93 2.89 -0.57
CA VAL A 252 1.06 1.72 -0.75
C VAL A 252 1.28 1.17 -2.14
N THR A 253 1.74 -0.07 -2.26
CA THR A 253 1.85 -0.71 -3.57
C THR A 253 0.47 -0.95 -4.16
N SER A 254 0.28 -0.60 -5.44
CA SER A 254 -0.92 -0.91 -6.20
C SER A 254 -1.18 -2.43 -6.22
N PRO A 255 -2.38 -2.90 -5.84
CA PRO A 255 -2.77 -4.31 -5.97
C PRO A 255 -2.65 -4.84 -7.39
N LEU A 256 -2.79 -3.96 -8.39
CA LEU A 256 -2.74 -4.30 -9.81
C LEU A 256 -1.33 -4.66 -10.29
N VAL A 257 -0.28 -4.43 -9.48
CA VAL A 257 1.08 -4.97 -9.73
C VAL A 257 1.08 -6.51 -9.68
N GLY A 258 0.12 -7.10 -8.99
CA GLY A 258 -0.14 -8.54 -8.96
C GLY A 258 -1.54 -8.89 -9.47
N ARG A 259 -2.17 -9.86 -8.82
CA ARG A 259 -3.55 -10.26 -9.06
C ARG A 259 -4.45 -9.51 -8.08
N ALA A 260 -5.26 -8.58 -8.57
CA ALA A 260 -6.17 -7.78 -7.75
C ALA A 260 -7.61 -8.27 -7.90
N ARG A 261 -8.45 -8.15 -6.87
CA ARG A 261 -9.89 -8.40 -7.01
C ARG A 261 -10.54 -7.33 -7.88
N ALA A 262 -11.42 -7.75 -8.77
CA ALA A 262 -12.13 -6.85 -9.70
C ALA A 262 -13.35 -6.19 -9.06
N ASP A 263 -13.95 -6.85 -8.06
CA ASP A 263 -15.19 -6.46 -7.39
C ASP A 263 -14.95 -5.62 -6.12
N THR A 264 -13.79 -5.74 -5.50
CA THR A 264 -13.36 -4.87 -4.40
C THR A 264 -12.02 -4.21 -4.73
N PRO A 265 -11.97 -2.89 -4.94
CA PRO A 265 -10.72 -2.20 -5.26
C PRO A 265 -9.75 -2.15 -4.07
N LEU A 266 -10.27 -2.27 -2.85
CA LEU A 266 -9.51 -2.38 -1.60
C LEU A 266 -9.77 -3.75 -0.99
N SER A 267 -8.74 -4.60 -0.89
CA SER A 267 -8.87 -5.90 -0.22
C SER A 267 -8.87 -5.73 1.30
N VAL A 268 -9.40 -6.72 2.01
CA VAL A 268 -9.45 -6.69 3.49
C VAL A 268 -8.04 -6.67 4.08
N GLU A 269 -7.11 -7.42 3.49
CA GLU A 269 -5.72 -7.51 3.93
C GLU A 269 -5.00 -6.17 3.74
N LEU A 270 -5.21 -5.52 2.59
CA LEU A 270 -4.64 -4.21 2.32
C LEU A 270 -5.24 -3.15 3.26
N GLU A 271 -6.55 -3.19 3.48
CA GLU A 271 -7.24 -2.31 4.42
C GLU A 271 -6.66 -2.45 5.83
N GLN A 272 -6.48 -3.69 6.30
CA GLN A 272 -5.88 -3.98 7.61
C GLN A 272 -4.44 -3.48 7.71
N ALA A 273 -3.61 -3.72 6.70
CA ALA A 273 -2.22 -3.27 6.68
C ALA A 273 -2.11 -1.74 6.75
N ILE A 274 -2.94 -1.02 6.00
CA ILE A 274 -2.96 0.45 6.02
C ILE A 274 -3.45 0.97 7.39
N ALA A 275 -4.53 0.39 7.93
CA ALA A 275 -5.05 0.77 9.25
C ALA A 275 -4.02 0.57 10.37
N GLN A 276 -3.25 -0.52 10.33
CA GLN A 276 -2.15 -0.79 11.27
C GLN A 276 -1.05 0.27 11.17
N GLN A 277 -0.64 0.65 9.97
CA GLN A 277 0.38 1.70 9.79
C GLN A 277 -0.10 3.06 10.30
N ILE A 278 -1.35 3.43 10.02
CA ILE A 278 -1.96 4.68 10.49
C ILE A 278 -2.06 4.71 12.00
N ALA A 279 -2.56 3.63 12.61
CA ALA A 279 -2.67 3.51 14.07
C ALA A 279 -1.29 3.66 14.73
N SER A 280 -0.28 2.94 14.23
CA SER A 280 1.10 3.02 14.71
C SER A 280 1.66 4.45 14.63
N ARG A 281 1.45 5.15 13.50
CA ARG A 281 1.93 6.52 13.33
C ARG A 281 1.25 7.50 14.30
N LEU A 282 -0.08 7.40 14.45
CA LEU A 282 -0.83 8.25 15.37
C LEU A 282 -0.43 8.01 16.84
N VAL A 283 -0.15 6.76 17.20
CA VAL A 283 0.37 6.41 18.53
C VAL A 283 1.74 7.03 18.76
N ARG A 284 2.67 6.90 17.80
CA ARG A 284 4.00 7.53 17.90
C ARG A 284 3.92 9.04 18.02
N PHE A 285 3.07 9.68 17.21
CA PHE A 285 2.84 11.12 17.28
C PHE A 285 2.27 11.55 18.63
N SER A 286 1.29 10.82 19.15
CA SER A 286 0.66 11.12 20.45
C SER A 286 1.62 10.95 21.62
N ALA A 287 2.63 10.10 21.46
CA ALA A 287 3.74 9.94 22.40
C ALA A 287 4.94 10.87 22.13
N GLY A 288 4.76 11.90 21.30
CA GLY A 288 5.79 12.92 21.04
C GLY A 288 6.91 12.48 20.09
N ASP A 289 6.65 11.48 19.25
CA ASP A 289 7.61 10.93 18.27
C ASP A 289 8.91 10.37 18.88
N VAL A 290 8.89 10.07 20.18
CA VAL A 290 9.98 9.39 20.87
C VAL A 290 9.88 7.90 20.59
N PRO A 291 10.91 7.25 20.01
CA PRO A 291 10.90 5.79 19.84
C PRO A 291 11.07 5.12 21.22
N PRO A 292 10.29 4.05 21.52
CA PRO A 292 10.51 3.28 22.73
C PRO A 292 11.79 2.45 22.60
N LEU A 293 12.45 2.19 23.73
CA LEU A 293 13.55 1.23 23.79
C LEU A 293 13.00 -0.15 23.39
N ALA A 294 13.71 -0.85 22.50
CA ALA A 294 13.32 -2.19 22.11
C ALA A 294 13.13 -3.08 23.35
N TYR A 295 12.10 -3.94 23.34
CA TYR A 295 11.84 -4.92 24.40
C TYR A 295 11.45 -4.34 25.77
N SER A 296 11.13 -3.05 25.85
CA SER A 296 10.65 -2.39 27.06
C SER A 296 9.13 -2.46 27.23
N ASP A 297 8.63 -2.13 28.42
CA ASP A 297 7.19 -1.96 28.68
C ASP A 297 6.62 -0.81 27.84
N ALA A 298 7.41 0.25 27.59
CA ALA A 298 7.08 1.29 26.62
C ALA A 298 6.85 0.71 25.21
N ALA A 299 7.73 -0.17 24.72
CA ALA A 299 7.53 -0.80 23.41
C ALA A 299 6.24 -1.65 23.37
N TRP A 300 5.91 -2.33 24.47
CA TRP A 300 4.64 -3.03 24.59
C TRP A 300 3.43 -2.07 24.55
N TRP A 301 3.49 -0.93 25.26
CA TRP A 301 2.42 0.07 25.22
C TRP A 301 2.13 0.58 23.81
N TYR A 302 3.18 0.88 23.04
CA TYR A 302 3.01 1.34 21.66
C TYR A 302 2.35 0.24 20.82
N ALA A 303 2.81 -1.01 20.94
CA ALA A 303 2.25 -2.13 20.20
C ALA A 303 0.78 -2.40 20.56
N GLU A 304 0.46 -2.46 21.85
CA GLU A 304 -0.89 -2.77 22.34
C GLU A 304 -1.89 -1.66 21.99
N ILE A 305 -1.52 -0.38 22.17
CA ILE A 305 -2.41 0.73 21.79
C ILE A 305 -2.53 0.83 20.27
N SER A 306 -1.47 0.57 19.50
CA SER A 306 -1.54 0.56 18.02
C SER A 306 -2.44 -0.57 17.50
N ARG A 307 -2.32 -1.77 18.07
CA ARG A 307 -3.20 -2.91 17.75
C ARG A 307 -4.65 -2.57 18.06
N TRP A 308 -4.93 -2.16 19.28
CA TRP A 308 -6.28 -1.77 19.71
C TRP A 308 -6.87 -0.68 18.82
N LEU A 309 -6.10 0.38 18.54
CA LEU A 309 -6.54 1.47 17.69
C LEU A 309 -6.82 1.00 16.27
N SER A 310 -5.95 0.16 15.67
CA SER A 310 -6.18 -0.37 14.33
C SER A 310 -7.48 -1.16 14.21
N GLU A 311 -7.81 -1.98 15.23
CA GLU A 311 -9.08 -2.71 15.28
C GLU A 311 -10.29 -1.77 15.48
N THR A 312 -10.14 -0.73 16.30
CA THR A 312 -11.16 0.32 16.47
C THR A 312 -11.45 1.05 15.16
N LEU A 313 -10.41 1.35 14.38
CA LEU A 313 -10.53 2.01 13.08
C LEU A 313 -11.24 1.12 12.04
N LEU A 314 -10.90 -0.17 12.00
CA LEU A 314 -11.52 -1.13 11.07
C LEU A 314 -12.98 -1.42 11.41
N THR A 315 -13.33 -1.50 12.69
CA THR A 315 -14.70 -1.79 13.16
C THR A 315 -15.57 -0.54 13.28
N GLY A 316 -14.97 0.65 13.26
CA GLY A 316 -15.67 1.91 13.52
C GLY A 316 -16.11 2.08 14.98
N GLY A 317 -15.56 1.30 15.93
CA GLY A 317 -16.05 1.24 17.30
C GLY A 317 -15.19 0.43 18.26
N VAL A 318 -15.84 -0.26 19.19
CA VAL A 318 -15.14 -1.10 20.18
C VAL A 318 -14.70 -2.42 19.51
N PRO A 319 -13.41 -2.80 19.60
CA PRO A 319 -12.94 -4.05 19.02
C PRO A 319 -13.59 -5.28 19.64
N THR A 320 -13.70 -6.37 18.87
CA THR A 320 -14.21 -7.65 19.37
C THR A 320 -13.36 -8.23 20.50
N ASN A 321 -12.04 -8.05 20.43
CA ASN A 321 -11.10 -8.40 21.49
C ASN A 321 -10.32 -7.17 21.93
N PRO A 322 -10.90 -6.34 22.83
CA PRO A 322 -10.37 -5.02 23.10
C PRO A 322 -9.11 -5.07 23.99
N GLY A 323 -8.78 -6.24 24.55
CA GLY A 323 -7.52 -6.50 25.26
C GLY A 323 -7.28 -5.59 26.46
N PHE A 324 -6.01 -5.34 26.75
CA PHE A 324 -5.61 -4.53 27.90
C PHE A 324 -6.12 -3.09 27.75
N THR A 325 -5.88 -2.46 26.59
CA THR A 325 -6.32 -1.08 26.34
C THR A 325 -7.83 -0.93 26.47
N GLY A 326 -8.58 -1.92 25.98
CA GLY A 326 -10.03 -2.02 26.14
C GLY A 326 -10.49 -2.04 27.59
N SER A 327 -9.90 -2.94 28.38
CA SER A 327 -10.22 -3.05 29.82
C SER A 327 -9.87 -1.77 30.59
N LEU A 328 -8.77 -1.10 30.20
CA LEU A 328 -8.36 0.17 30.77
C LEU A 328 -9.39 1.27 30.47
N ILE A 329 -9.88 1.35 29.23
CA ILE A 329 -10.94 2.29 28.85
C ILE A 329 -12.25 2.00 29.58
N ALA A 330 -12.61 0.73 29.72
CA ALA A 330 -13.83 0.33 30.41
C ALA A 330 -13.82 0.76 31.88
N GLN A 331 -12.66 0.71 32.53
CA GLN A 331 -12.52 1.05 33.95
C GLN A 331 -12.27 2.55 34.21
N PHE A 332 -11.46 3.20 33.37
CA PHE A 332 -10.96 4.56 33.63
C PHE A 332 -11.39 5.60 32.59
N GLY A 333 -12.17 5.19 31.60
CA GLY A 333 -12.78 6.06 30.59
C GLY A 333 -11.99 6.19 29.27
N PRO A 334 -12.60 6.81 28.25
CA PRO A 334 -12.08 6.83 26.88
C PRO A 334 -10.78 7.63 26.71
N GLY A 335 -10.40 8.48 27.66
CA GLY A 335 -9.15 9.25 27.61
C GLY A 335 -7.90 8.48 28.04
N ALA A 336 -8.05 7.25 28.55
CA ALA A 336 -6.95 6.47 29.11
C ALA A 336 -5.78 6.24 28.12
N PRO A 337 -5.99 5.83 26.85
CA PRO A 337 -4.88 5.59 25.92
C PRO A 337 -4.05 6.85 25.67
N GLY A 338 -4.71 7.99 25.47
CA GLY A 338 -4.04 9.28 25.28
C GLY A 338 -3.23 9.73 26.50
N ALA A 339 -3.75 9.48 27.70
CA ALA A 339 -3.05 9.79 28.95
C ALA A 339 -1.78 8.92 29.13
N ILE A 340 -1.86 7.61 28.84
CA ILE A 340 -0.70 6.72 28.85
C ILE A 340 0.35 7.17 27.84
N LEU A 341 -0.04 7.47 26.59
CA LEU A 341 0.91 7.86 25.54
C LEU A 341 1.61 9.19 25.84
N ARG A 342 0.97 10.12 26.55
CA ARG A 342 1.65 11.35 26.98
C ARG A 342 2.65 11.14 28.11
N ALA A 343 2.48 10.07 28.89
CA ALA A 343 3.33 9.73 30.02
C ALA A 343 4.49 8.80 29.63
N VAL A 344 4.35 8.06 28.52
CA VAL A 344 5.35 7.07 28.13
C VAL A 344 6.60 7.78 27.57
N GLY A 345 7.73 7.54 28.22
CA GLY A 345 9.07 7.87 27.74
C GLY A 345 9.74 6.66 27.06
N THR A 346 11.01 6.83 26.68
CA THR A 346 11.78 5.79 25.96
C THR A 346 11.91 4.49 26.75
N ASP A 347 12.14 4.55 28.06
CA ASP A 347 12.41 3.41 28.93
C ASP A 347 11.35 3.22 30.03
N SER A 348 10.19 3.88 29.89
CA SER A 348 9.12 3.81 30.88
C SER A 348 8.67 2.39 31.16
N ARG A 349 8.53 2.10 32.45
CA ARG A 349 7.88 0.90 32.99
C ARG A 349 6.36 1.11 33.01
N LEU A 350 5.62 0.01 33.17
CA LEU A 350 4.17 0.11 33.37
C LEU A 350 3.80 1.04 34.54
N ASP A 351 4.52 0.94 35.66
CA ASP A 351 4.22 1.72 36.87
C ASP A 351 4.52 3.22 36.72
N ASP A 352 5.33 3.60 35.72
CA ASP A 352 5.60 5.00 35.41
C ASP A 352 4.42 5.66 34.67
N THR A 353 3.63 4.86 33.93
CA THR A 353 2.54 5.38 33.07
C THR A 353 1.15 5.17 33.66
N ILE A 354 0.90 4.04 34.34
CA ILE A 354 -0.40 3.69 34.92
C ILE A 354 -0.99 4.79 35.84
N PRO A 355 -0.22 5.46 36.73
CA PRO A 355 -0.74 6.49 37.61
C PRO A 355 -1.41 7.68 36.89
N TYR A 356 -1.06 7.95 35.64
CA TYR A 356 -1.69 9.02 34.85
C TYR A 356 -3.16 8.72 34.49
N VAL A 357 -3.58 7.47 34.62
CA VAL A 357 -4.96 7.02 34.37
C VAL A 357 -5.65 6.63 35.67
N THR A 358 -4.95 5.93 36.56
CA THR A 358 -5.54 5.32 37.77
C THR A 358 -5.40 6.21 39.02
N ALA A 359 -4.58 7.27 38.95
CA ALA A 359 -4.13 8.08 40.08
C ALA A 359 -3.33 7.31 41.16
N THR A 360 -3.00 6.04 40.94
CA THR A 360 -2.25 5.19 41.87
C THR A 360 -1.25 4.30 41.13
N SER A 361 -0.14 3.95 41.78
CA SER A 361 0.80 2.97 41.21
C SER A 361 0.20 1.56 41.22
N LEU A 362 0.66 0.68 40.33
CA LEU A 362 0.29 -0.74 40.26
C LEU A 362 0.42 -1.43 41.62
N GLY A 363 1.47 -1.09 42.38
CA GLY A 363 1.68 -1.62 43.73
C GLY A 363 0.63 -1.17 44.74
N GLN A 364 -0.02 -0.03 44.51
CA GLN A 364 -1.04 0.56 45.38
C GLN A 364 -2.47 0.21 44.94
N MET A 365 -2.69 -0.18 43.69
CA MET A 365 -3.99 -0.63 43.19
C MET A 365 -4.52 -1.82 44.02
N THR A 366 -5.83 -1.92 44.16
CA THR A 366 -6.44 -3.09 44.82
C THR A 366 -6.37 -4.32 43.93
N VAL A 367 -6.51 -5.51 44.54
CA VAL A 367 -6.53 -6.78 43.80
C VAL A 367 -7.70 -6.80 42.81
N GLU A 368 -8.84 -6.23 43.17
CA GLU A 368 -10.02 -6.10 42.30
C GLU A 368 -9.71 -5.21 41.09
N GLN A 369 -9.06 -4.05 41.30
CA GLN A 369 -8.68 -3.15 40.20
C GLN A 369 -7.67 -3.80 39.25
N LEU A 370 -6.71 -4.55 39.79
CA LEU A 370 -5.72 -5.26 38.98
C LEU A 370 -6.37 -6.41 38.18
N ASN A 371 -7.26 -7.20 38.78
CA ASN A 371 -7.98 -8.28 38.10
C ASN A 371 -9.05 -7.78 37.12
N ALA A 372 -9.46 -6.53 37.22
CA ALA A 372 -10.38 -5.90 36.27
C ALA A 372 -9.74 -5.58 34.91
N LEU A 373 -8.41 -5.64 34.82
CA LEU A 373 -7.65 -5.42 33.59
C LEU A 373 -7.33 -6.74 32.88
N ASP A 374 -7.33 -6.73 31.55
CA ASP A 374 -7.00 -7.90 30.73
C ASP A 374 -5.48 -8.02 30.50
N TRP A 375 -4.82 -8.72 31.43
CA TRP A 375 -3.37 -8.92 31.40
C TRP A 375 -2.89 -10.02 30.43
N ARG A 376 -3.79 -10.75 29.77
CA ARG A 376 -3.41 -11.93 28.96
C ARG A 376 -2.41 -11.55 27.87
N GLY A 377 -2.69 -10.48 27.12
CA GLY A 377 -1.80 -9.99 26.06
C GLY A 377 -0.44 -9.50 26.57
N PHE A 378 -0.39 -8.90 27.76
CA PHE A 378 0.87 -8.47 28.37
C PHE A 378 1.76 -9.66 28.75
N PHE A 379 1.19 -10.66 29.44
CA PHE A 379 1.96 -11.84 29.83
C PHE A 379 2.30 -12.75 28.65
N GLN A 380 1.44 -12.81 27.62
CA GLN A 380 1.76 -13.45 26.34
C GLN A 380 3.00 -12.80 25.71
N TRP A 381 3.00 -11.46 25.61
CA TRP A 381 4.15 -10.71 25.09
C TRP A 381 5.42 -10.94 25.91
N ARG A 382 5.33 -11.02 27.25
CA ARG A 382 6.48 -11.30 28.12
C ARG A 382 7.10 -12.68 27.83
N LEU A 383 6.28 -13.71 27.63
CA LEU A 383 6.75 -15.06 27.28
C LEU A 383 7.38 -15.10 25.89
N GLU A 384 6.78 -14.43 24.91
CA GLU A 384 7.37 -14.29 23.57
C GLU A 384 8.69 -13.54 23.60
N LEU A 385 8.76 -12.47 24.40
CA LEU A 385 9.95 -11.66 24.54
C LEU A 385 11.10 -12.47 25.13
N GLU A 386 10.82 -13.28 26.16
CA GLU A 386 11.82 -14.14 26.75
C GLU A 386 12.49 -15.05 25.72
N MET A 387 11.68 -15.72 24.90
CA MET A 387 12.17 -16.63 23.84
C MET A 387 12.94 -15.88 22.76
N ARG A 388 12.49 -14.68 22.39
CA ARG A 388 13.18 -13.82 21.43
C ARG A 388 14.56 -13.37 21.93
N LEU A 389 14.66 -13.01 23.21
CA LEU A 389 15.94 -12.60 23.79
C LEU A 389 16.90 -13.79 23.83
N LEU A 390 16.45 -14.98 24.23
CA LEU A 390 17.29 -16.19 24.19
C LEU A 390 17.87 -16.51 22.81
N ALA A 391 17.15 -16.17 21.73
CA ALA A 391 17.64 -16.36 20.36
C ALA A 391 18.68 -15.30 19.91
N GLN A 392 18.93 -14.26 20.71
CA GLN A 392 19.84 -13.16 20.38
C GLN A 392 21.14 -13.24 21.20
N PRO A 393 22.33 -13.23 20.57
CA PRO A 393 23.61 -13.39 21.28
C PRO A 393 23.91 -12.33 22.35
N ASP A 394 23.52 -11.07 22.12
CA ASP A 394 23.93 -9.92 22.94
C ASP A 394 22.85 -9.44 23.92
N SER A 395 21.80 -10.24 24.13
CA SER A 395 20.59 -9.83 24.85
C SER A 395 20.55 -10.30 26.33
N SER A 396 21.61 -10.94 26.83
CA SER A 396 21.62 -11.63 28.13
C SER A 396 21.19 -10.75 29.30
N GLY A 397 21.61 -9.48 29.31
CA GLY A 397 21.19 -8.50 30.33
C GLY A 397 19.69 -8.19 30.27
N ALA A 398 19.13 -8.02 29.06
CA ALA A 398 17.70 -7.79 28.87
C ALA A 398 16.87 -9.04 29.21
N PHE A 399 17.38 -10.24 28.93
CA PHE A 399 16.77 -11.50 29.32
C PHE A 399 16.70 -11.63 30.85
N LEU A 400 17.82 -11.44 31.54
CA LEU A 400 17.87 -11.51 33.01
C LEU A 400 17.00 -10.43 33.66
N ALA A 401 16.82 -9.27 33.01
CA ALA A 401 15.91 -8.24 33.46
C ALA A 401 14.44 -8.66 33.45
N LEU A 402 14.04 -9.77 32.80
CA LEU A 402 12.67 -10.30 32.89
C LEU A 402 12.39 -11.05 34.19
N TYR A 403 13.43 -11.40 34.95
CA TYR A 403 13.34 -12.29 36.12
C TYR A 403 13.45 -11.55 37.46
N ASP A 404 12.85 -12.11 38.51
CA ASP A 404 13.00 -11.64 39.89
C ASP A 404 14.33 -12.14 40.46
N LEU A 405 15.42 -11.41 40.17
CA LEU A 405 16.77 -11.80 40.58
C LEU A 405 17.03 -11.63 42.09
N GLU A 406 16.08 -11.05 42.84
CA GLU A 406 16.14 -11.02 44.31
C GLU A 406 15.88 -12.40 44.91
N ASP A 407 15.23 -13.31 44.18
CA ASP A 407 15.00 -14.69 44.57
C ASP A 407 16.13 -15.60 44.04
N PRO A 408 16.95 -16.22 44.92
CA PRO A 408 18.11 -17.02 44.48
C PRO A 408 17.74 -18.22 43.60
N VAL A 409 16.56 -18.83 43.83
CA VAL A 409 16.06 -19.96 43.04
C VAL A 409 15.73 -19.49 41.62
N THR A 410 14.96 -18.41 41.51
CA THR A 410 14.63 -17.77 40.24
C THR A 410 15.89 -17.30 39.48
N ALA A 411 16.85 -16.67 40.16
CA ALA A 411 18.11 -16.22 39.56
C ALA A 411 18.92 -17.40 38.98
N THR A 412 19.03 -18.49 39.73
CA THR A 412 19.73 -19.70 39.28
C THR A 412 19.03 -20.32 38.06
N GLN A 413 17.70 -20.44 38.11
CA GLN A 413 16.94 -20.99 37.00
C GLN A 413 16.99 -20.11 35.74
N ALA A 414 16.98 -18.78 35.89
CA ALA A 414 17.16 -17.85 34.78
C ALA A 414 18.53 -18.07 34.11
N GLN A 415 19.59 -18.20 34.91
CA GLN A 415 20.93 -18.48 34.39
C GLN A 415 20.99 -19.82 33.65
N VAL A 416 20.38 -20.88 34.19
CA VAL A 416 20.29 -22.19 33.51
C VAL A 416 19.55 -22.06 32.18
N ARG A 417 18.38 -21.41 32.16
CA ARG A 417 17.61 -21.19 30.93
C ARG A 417 18.37 -20.39 29.88
N SER A 418 19.15 -19.39 30.30
CA SER A 418 19.99 -18.59 29.40
C SER A 418 21.07 -19.40 28.67
N GLN A 419 21.46 -20.54 29.23
CA GLN A 419 22.50 -21.43 28.69
C GLN A 419 21.92 -22.68 28.02
N ASP A 420 20.61 -22.92 28.17
CA ASP A 420 19.94 -24.11 27.67
C ASP A 420 19.36 -23.87 26.26
N ALA A 421 20.07 -24.36 25.25
CA ALA A 421 19.63 -24.31 23.86
C ALA A 421 18.31 -25.07 23.62
N THR A 422 18.01 -26.09 24.44
CA THR A 422 16.75 -26.83 24.30
C THR A 422 15.57 -26.01 24.80
N TYR A 423 15.76 -25.19 25.84
CA TYR A 423 14.76 -24.27 26.34
C TYR A 423 14.41 -23.22 25.27
N ALA A 424 15.42 -22.63 24.62
CA ALA A 424 15.23 -21.65 23.55
C ALA A 424 14.51 -22.20 22.30
N ALA A 425 14.51 -23.52 22.10
CA ALA A 425 13.82 -24.18 20.99
C ALA A 425 12.37 -24.60 21.32
N GLN A 426 11.89 -24.38 22.55
CA GLN A 426 10.54 -24.78 22.95
C GLN A 426 9.47 -23.89 22.29
N PRO A 427 8.28 -24.45 22.01
CA PRO A 427 7.14 -23.64 21.59
C PRO A 427 6.73 -22.65 22.68
N ILE A 428 6.36 -21.43 22.27
CA ILE A 428 5.96 -20.37 23.19
C ILE A 428 4.62 -20.75 23.84
N PRO A 429 4.51 -20.80 25.18
CA PRO A 429 3.24 -21.07 25.84
C PRO A 429 2.18 -20.01 25.51
N GLN A 430 0.93 -20.45 25.36
CA GLN A 430 -0.22 -19.59 25.11
C GLN A 430 -0.94 -19.27 26.42
N VAL A 431 -1.05 -17.98 26.75
CA VAL A 431 -1.71 -17.52 27.97
C VAL A 431 -3.24 -17.61 27.84
N SER A 432 -3.87 -18.29 28.80
CA SER A 432 -5.33 -18.46 28.84
C SER A 432 -5.99 -17.58 29.88
N THR A 433 -5.46 -17.58 31.11
CA THR A 433 -6.05 -16.89 32.27
C THR A 433 -4.94 -16.25 33.10
N VAL A 434 -5.26 -15.10 33.68
CA VAL A 434 -4.37 -14.40 34.61
C VAL A 434 -5.16 -14.07 35.86
N VAL A 435 -4.65 -14.47 37.01
CA VAL A 435 -5.22 -14.12 38.32
C VAL A 435 -4.16 -13.38 39.12
N ILE A 436 -4.50 -12.20 39.60
CA ILE A 436 -3.63 -11.41 40.46
C ILE A 436 -4.05 -11.60 41.92
N ALA A 437 -3.09 -11.88 42.79
CA ALA A 437 -3.30 -11.94 44.23
C ALA A 437 -2.25 -11.12 44.98
N ARG A 438 -2.56 -10.75 46.21
CA ARG A 438 -1.64 -10.08 47.12
C ARG A 438 -1.35 -10.99 48.31
N GLU A 439 -0.08 -11.32 48.48
CA GLU A 439 0.45 -12.10 49.59
C GLU A 439 1.30 -11.20 50.49
N GLU A 440 1.74 -11.70 51.65
CA GLU A 440 2.63 -10.95 52.56
C GLU A 440 3.93 -10.51 51.89
N SER A 441 4.43 -11.31 50.95
CA SER A 441 5.69 -11.12 50.22
C SER A 441 5.57 -10.19 49.00
N GLY A 442 4.35 -9.80 48.60
CA GLY A 442 4.12 -8.88 47.48
C GLY A 442 2.86 -9.18 46.67
N THR A 443 2.77 -8.54 45.51
CA THR A 443 1.68 -8.78 44.56
C THR A 443 2.15 -9.74 43.46
N TYR A 444 1.38 -10.79 43.20
CA TYR A 444 1.71 -11.87 42.29
C TYR A 444 0.64 -12.03 41.20
N ALA A 445 1.07 -12.39 40.00
CA ALA A 445 0.21 -12.84 38.92
C ALA A 445 0.46 -14.33 38.65
N TYR A 446 -0.59 -15.13 38.76
CA TYR A 446 -0.61 -16.55 38.39
C TYR A 446 -1.17 -16.64 36.98
N VAL A 447 -0.33 -17.02 36.04
CA VAL A 447 -0.63 -17.07 34.62
C VAL A 447 -0.79 -18.52 34.21
N GLU A 448 -2.01 -18.93 33.90
CA GLU A 448 -2.30 -20.24 33.34
C GLU A 448 -2.04 -20.22 31.85
N ALA A 449 -1.05 -20.97 31.40
CA ALA A 449 -0.64 -21.09 30.00
C ALA A 449 -0.64 -22.55 29.54
N SER A 450 -0.60 -22.78 28.24
CA SER A 450 -0.42 -24.12 27.69
C SER A 450 0.59 -24.15 26.55
N THR A 451 1.38 -25.22 26.49
CA THR A 451 2.27 -25.50 25.36
C THR A 451 1.68 -26.65 24.55
N THR A 452 1.60 -26.48 23.23
CA THR A 452 1.19 -27.56 22.34
C THR A 452 2.41 -28.33 21.86
N ILE A 453 2.55 -29.59 22.29
CA ILE A 453 3.61 -30.50 21.85
C ILE A 453 2.90 -31.75 21.31
N ASN A 454 3.16 -32.11 20.05
CA ASN A 454 2.50 -33.25 19.38
C ASN A 454 0.96 -33.20 19.47
N GLU A 455 0.36 -32.03 19.19
CA GLU A 455 -1.10 -31.78 19.25
C GLU A 455 -1.74 -31.93 20.65
N GLN A 456 -0.95 -32.21 21.70
CA GLN A 456 -1.42 -32.20 23.08
C GLN A 456 -1.05 -30.90 23.79
N ALA A 457 -2.05 -30.23 24.36
CA ALA A 457 -1.86 -29.07 25.20
C ALA A 457 -1.44 -29.50 26.61
N THR A 458 -0.23 -29.15 27.02
CA THR A 458 0.26 -29.36 28.38
C THR A 458 0.07 -28.06 29.17
N PRO A 459 -0.73 -28.07 30.26
CA PRO A 459 -0.92 -26.88 31.08
C PRO A 459 0.34 -26.55 31.89
N LEU A 460 0.58 -25.27 32.10
CA LEU A 460 1.69 -24.71 32.85
C LEU A 460 1.22 -23.46 33.59
N THR A 461 1.47 -23.40 34.89
CA THR A 461 1.32 -22.17 35.67
C THR A 461 2.65 -21.41 35.68
N VAL A 462 2.64 -20.15 35.24
CA VAL A 462 3.79 -19.25 35.30
C VAL A 462 3.50 -18.14 36.31
N ILE A 463 4.42 -17.94 37.26
CA ILE A 463 4.26 -16.94 38.32
C ILE A 463 5.08 -15.69 37.98
N TRP A 464 4.48 -14.53 38.19
CA TRP A 464 5.15 -13.24 38.10
C TRP A 464 4.95 -12.46 39.39
N ARG A 465 5.99 -11.75 39.84
CA ARG A 465 5.94 -10.84 40.99
C ARG A 465 6.05 -9.41 40.51
N LEU A 466 5.21 -8.52 41.03
CA LEU A 466 5.33 -7.09 40.79
C LEU A 466 6.47 -6.54 41.67
N THR A 467 7.59 -6.16 41.05
CA THR A 467 8.74 -5.55 41.74
C THR A 467 9.41 -4.50 40.86
N GLY A 468 9.88 -3.42 41.48
CA GLY A 468 10.48 -2.29 40.76
C GLY A 468 9.55 -1.66 39.71
N GLY A 469 8.25 -1.65 39.95
CA GLY A 469 7.27 -1.08 39.02
C GLY A 469 7.02 -1.90 37.74
N THR A 470 7.38 -3.18 37.72
CA THR A 470 7.07 -4.07 36.60
C THR A 470 6.92 -5.53 37.05
N TRP A 471 6.33 -6.36 36.20
CA TRP A 471 6.17 -7.79 36.45
C TRP A 471 7.45 -8.55 36.10
N LYS A 472 8.00 -9.27 37.08
CA LYS A 472 9.20 -10.10 36.94
C LYS A 472 8.86 -11.58 37.12
N ARG A 473 9.40 -12.44 36.27
CA ARG A 473 9.14 -13.89 36.29
C ARG A 473 9.74 -14.50 37.54
N ARG A 474 8.98 -15.36 38.19
CA ARG A 474 9.42 -16.25 39.26
C ARG A 474 9.30 -17.70 38.86
N VAL A 475 10.09 -18.53 39.50
CA VAL A 475 10.03 -19.99 39.36
C VAL A 475 9.49 -20.55 40.68
N THR A 476 8.55 -21.50 40.59
CA THR A 476 8.11 -22.28 41.75
C THR A 476 9.25 -23.20 42.18
N GLY A 477 9.69 -23.06 43.44
CA GLY A 477 10.66 -23.95 44.07
C GLY A 477 10.07 -25.30 44.46
#